data_AF-A0A834JMK9-F1
#
_entry.id   AF-A0A834JMK9-F1
#
_cell.length_a   1.000
_cell.length_b   1.000
_cell.length_c   1.000
_cell.angle_alpha   90.00
_cell.angle_beta   90.00
_cell.angle_gamma   90.00
#
_symmetry.space_group_name_H-M   'P 1'
#
loop_
_entity.id
_entity.type
_entity.pdbx_description
1 polymer ?
#
loop_
_entity_poly.entity_id
_entity_poly.type
_entity_poly.pdbx_seq_one_letter_code
_entity_poly.pdbx_strand_id
1 'polypeptide(L)'
;MSLSADISTALHLLEHVQERVEDCDDPKLQMHTTQDLKSLISLLEDPVFRSIVTIQDSLLELNSQLGQHPSILPGDFDINISGQLELSVPNTPVQPLGPIAYQDLYPDSSELDDQRVPIAPLLHSSSEDTSAQVTSPSLVSEVMGMPPITTPTYAKEFKKVIEAAARGRQICTVQLYKPEGTSLGFSVVGLRSKDKGELGIFLQEIQPNGIAGW
;
A
#
# COMPACT_ATOMS: atom_id res chain seq x y z
N MET A 1 23.08 1.26 -8.13
CA MET A 1 23.76 1.54 -6.85
C MET A 1 22.68 1.89 -5.85
N SER A 2 22.74 1.39 -4.62
CA SER A 2 21.71 1.65 -3.61
C SER A 2 22.02 2.96 -2.90
N LEU A 3 21.02 3.83 -2.76
CA LEU A 3 21.14 5.13 -2.10
C LEU A 3 21.56 4.96 -0.63
N SER A 4 21.14 3.87 0.00
CA SER A 4 21.58 3.43 1.33
C SER A 4 23.11 3.30 1.47
N ALA A 5 23.81 2.79 0.45
CA ALA A 5 25.27 2.67 0.46
C ALA A 5 25.95 4.04 0.27
N ASP A 6 25.39 4.87 -0.61
CA ASP A 6 25.90 6.23 -0.86
C ASP A 6 25.76 7.11 0.39
N ILE A 7 24.65 6.99 1.13
CA ILE A 7 24.45 7.72 2.39
C ILE A 7 25.44 7.30 3.47
N SER A 8 25.70 6.00 3.60
CA SER A 8 26.69 5.51 4.57
C SER A 8 28.09 6.03 4.24
N THR A 9 28.42 6.13 2.95
CA THR A 9 29.67 6.73 2.47
C THR A 9 29.70 8.24 2.73
N ALA A 10 28.62 8.96 2.43
CA ALA A 10 28.51 10.40 2.66
C ALA A 10 28.65 10.76 4.15
N LEU A 11 28.05 9.97 5.04
CA LEU A 11 28.17 10.14 6.48
C LEU A 11 29.63 10.02 6.94
N HIS A 12 30.33 8.96 6.51
CA HIS A 12 31.73 8.78 6.85
C HIS A 12 32.63 9.92 6.33
N LEU A 13 32.34 10.43 5.12
CA LEU A 13 33.06 11.59 4.57
C LEU A 13 32.78 12.86 5.37
N LEU A 14 31.54 13.10 5.79
CA LEU A 14 31.15 14.27 6.57
C LEU A 14 31.81 14.25 7.96
N GLU A 15 31.90 13.09 8.61
CA GLU A 15 32.63 12.93 9.87
C GLU A 15 34.11 13.30 9.73
N HIS A 16 34.75 12.84 8.65
CA HIS A 16 36.16 13.15 8.39
C HIS A 16 36.39 14.64 8.08
N VAL A 17 35.46 15.27 7.34
CA VAL A 17 35.51 16.71 7.07
C VAL A 17 35.29 17.51 8.35
N GLN A 18 34.40 17.06 9.24
CA GLN A 18 34.16 17.71 10.52
C GLN A 18 35.41 17.73 11.39
N GLU A 19 36.12 16.60 11.52
CA GLU A 19 37.38 16.51 12.26
C GLU A 19 38.42 17.50 11.71
N ARG A 20 38.56 17.56 10.39
CA ARG A 20 39.49 18.48 9.71
C ARG A 20 39.13 19.96 9.88
N VAL A 21 37.85 20.30 9.99
CA VAL A 21 37.39 21.68 10.22
C VAL A 21 37.63 22.08 11.67
N GLU A 22 37.47 21.15 12.61
CA GLU A 22 37.71 21.38 14.04
C GLU A 22 39.20 21.60 14.36
N ASP A 23 40.09 20.93 13.62
CA ASP A 23 41.55 21.13 13.66
C ASP A 23 42.04 22.45 13.00
N CYS A 24 41.16 23.19 12.31
CA CYS A 24 41.56 24.39 11.58
C CYS A 24 41.52 25.65 12.48
N ASP A 25 42.61 26.44 12.55
CA ASP A 25 42.69 27.68 13.35
C ASP A 25 41.87 28.88 12.78
N ASP A 26 40.67 28.64 12.23
CA ASP A 26 39.73 29.69 11.80
C ASP A 26 38.40 29.61 12.57
N PRO A 27 38.19 30.48 13.59
CA PRO A 27 37.02 30.42 14.45
C PRO A 27 35.71 30.79 13.73
N LYS A 28 35.77 31.58 12.66
CA LYS A 28 34.57 31.95 11.88
C LYS A 28 34.14 30.80 10.99
N LEU A 29 35.11 30.14 10.37
CA LEU A 29 34.88 28.95 9.56
C LEU A 29 34.32 27.82 10.41
N GLN A 30 34.90 27.57 11.59
CA GLN A 30 34.42 26.56 12.53
C GLN A 30 32.97 26.80 12.94
N MET A 31 32.60 28.01 13.36
CA MET A 31 31.28 28.26 13.93
C MET A 31 30.13 27.90 12.97
N HIS A 32 30.21 28.35 11.72
CA HIS A 32 29.15 28.10 10.73
C HIS A 32 29.26 26.70 10.13
N THR A 33 30.45 26.29 9.72
CA THR A 33 30.66 25.02 9.01
C THR A 33 30.41 23.82 9.92
N THR A 34 30.85 23.87 11.17
CA THR A 34 30.62 22.77 12.12
C THR A 34 29.14 22.60 12.44
N GLN A 35 28.37 23.70 12.53
CA GLN A 35 26.93 23.62 12.74
C GLN A 35 26.22 22.96 11.54
N ASP A 36 26.59 23.36 10.33
CA ASP A 36 26.01 22.81 9.10
C ASP A 36 26.35 21.32 8.94
N LEU A 37 27.61 20.94 9.18
CA LEU A 37 28.05 19.55 9.15
C LEU A 37 27.31 18.68 10.17
N LYS A 38 27.15 19.15 11.41
CA LYS A 38 26.37 18.44 12.44
C LYS A 38 24.92 18.26 12.03
N SER A 39 24.32 19.28 11.41
CA SER A 39 22.94 19.22 10.92
C SER A 39 22.79 18.19 9.80
N LEU A 40 23.75 18.13 8.87
CA LEU A 40 23.78 17.13 7.79
C LEU A 40 23.97 15.71 8.33
N ILE A 41 24.92 15.50 9.25
CA ILE A 41 25.17 14.19 9.86
C ILE A 41 23.90 13.71 10.59
N SER A 42 23.29 14.58 11.42
CA SER A 42 22.05 14.24 12.12
C SER A 42 20.91 13.86 11.17
N LEU A 43 20.81 14.50 10.01
CA LEU A 43 19.81 14.14 9.00
C LEU A 43 20.09 12.77 8.38
N LEU A 44 21.34 12.46 8.07
CA LEU A 44 21.72 11.17 7.49
C LEU A 44 21.65 10.01 8.51
N GLU A 45 21.72 10.31 9.80
CA GLU A 45 21.52 9.36 10.91
C GLU A 45 20.05 9.17 11.27
N ASP A 46 19.17 10.10 10.89
CA ASP A 46 17.77 10.07 11.28
C ASP A 46 17.08 8.77 10.79
N PRO A 47 16.45 8.01 11.71
CA PRO A 47 15.86 6.71 11.36
C PRO A 47 14.67 6.84 10.40
N VAL A 48 13.95 7.97 10.43
CA VAL A 48 12.83 8.22 9.50
C VAL A 48 13.39 8.50 8.10
N PHE A 49 14.41 9.34 8.00
CA PHE A 49 15.12 9.59 6.74
C PHE A 49 15.69 8.29 6.16
N ARG A 50 16.34 7.46 7.00
CA ARG A 50 16.85 6.16 6.57
C ARG A 50 15.75 5.23 6.08
N SER A 51 14.60 5.19 6.76
CA SER A 51 13.45 4.43 6.31
C SER A 51 12.93 4.91 4.94
N ILE A 52 12.83 6.22 4.73
CA ILE A 52 12.42 6.81 3.45
C ILE A 52 13.37 6.40 2.32
N VAL A 53 14.68 6.49 2.58
CA VAL A 53 15.73 6.09 1.64
C VAL A 53 15.62 4.60 1.30
N THR A 54 15.42 3.75 2.30
CA THR A 54 15.26 2.31 2.09
C THR A 54 14.03 2.01 1.24
N ILE A 55 12.90 2.66 1.51
CA ILE A 55 11.69 2.52 0.68
C ILE A 55 11.96 3.00 -0.75
N GLN A 56 12.69 4.10 -0.93
CA GLN A 56 13.06 4.61 -2.24
C GLN A 56 13.90 3.60 -3.03
N ASP A 57 14.90 2.98 -2.39
CA ASP A 57 15.70 1.90 -2.99
C ASP A 57 14.79 0.71 -3.41
N SER A 58 13.87 0.29 -2.53
CA SER A 58 12.92 -0.79 -2.80
C SER A 58 11.97 -0.49 -3.96
N LEU A 59 11.51 0.77 -4.10
CA LEU A 59 10.66 1.18 -5.23
C LEU A 59 11.44 1.23 -6.54
N LEU A 60 12.70 1.67 -6.51
CA LEU A 60 13.57 1.63 -7.68
C LEU A 60 13.83 0.18 -8.12
N GLU A 61 14.04 -0.72 -7.16
CA GLU A 61 14.18 -2.14 -7.42
C GLU A 61 12.92 -2.73 -8.03
N LEU A 62 11.74 -2.49 -7.44
CA LEU A 62 10.47 -2.96 -7.97
C LEU A 62 10.23 -2.47 -9.41
N ASN A 63 10.54 -1.21 -9.71
CA ASN A 63 10.41 -0.67 -11.06
C ASN A 63 11.34 -1.37 -12.06
N SER A 64 12.57 -1.70 -11.64
CA SER A 64 13.50 -2.50 -12.44
C SER A 64 12.96 -3.92 -12.69
N GLN A 65 12.36 -4.53 -11.67
CA GLN A 65 11.77 -5.87 -11.75
C GLN A 65 10.54 -5.90 -12.66
N LEU A 66 9.66 -4.89 -12.58
CA LEU A 66 8.48 -4.78 -13.45
C LEU A 66 8.86 -4.63 -14.93
N GLY A 67 9.97 -3.95 -15.22
CA GLY A 67 10.52 -3.85 -16.57
C GLY A 67 11.01 -5.19 -17.13
N GLN A 68 11.55 -6.07 -16.27
CA GLN A 68 12.02 -7.41 -16.65
C GLN A 68 10.91 -8.47 -16.64
N HIS A 69 9.91 -8.28 -15.77
CA HIS A 69 8.81 -9.20 -15.52
C HIS A 69 7.47 -8.45 -15.55
N PRO A 70 6.93 -8.18 -16.76
CA PRO A 70 5.63 -7.51 -16.90
C PRO A 70 4.44 -8.33 -16.37
N SER A 71 4.68 -9.58 -15.94
CA SER A 71 3.70 -10.45 -15.30
C SER A 71 3.56 -10.23 -13.79
N ILE A 72 4.40 -9.41 -13.14
CA ILE A 72 4.26 -9.09 -11.72
C ILE A 72 2.93 -8.39 -11.49
N LEU A 73 2.08 -8.99 -10.67
CA LEU A 73 0.78 -8.44 -10.30
C LEU A 73 0.87 -7.66 -8.97
N PRO A 74 -0.11 -6.79 -8.66
CA PRO A 74 -0.15 -6.06 -7.40
C PRO A 74 -0.16 -6.90 -6.12
N GLY A 75 -0.42 -8.21 -6.20
CA GLY A 75 -0.35 -9.15 -5.07
C GLY A 75 0.96 -9.93 -4.97
N ASP A 76 1.85 -9.80 -5.95
CA ASP A 76 3.11 -10.57 -6.02
C ASP A 76 4.27 -9.86 -5.32
N PHE A 77 4.06 -8.67 -4.75
CA PHE A 77 5.08 -7.93 -4.03
C PHE A 77 4.51 -7.21 -2.82
N ASP A 78 5.36 -6.98 -1.82
CA ASP A 78 5.08 -6.12 -0.68
C ASP A 78 6.34 -5.37 -0.25
N ILE A 79 6.17 -4.30 0.54
CA ILE A 79 7.26 -3.63 1.24
C ILE A 79 7.06 -3.86 2.74
N ASN A 80 7.96 -4.63 3.35
CA ASN A 80 7.83 -4.97 4.76
C ASN A 80 8.05 -3.76 5.67
N ILE A 81 7.81 -3.94 6.99
CA ILE A 81 7.99 -2.88 8.00
C ILE A 81 9.40 -2.30 8.06
N SER A 82 10.41 -3.03 7.57
CA SER A 82 11.80 -2.59 7.48
C SER A 82 12.08 -1.79 6.21
N GLY A 83 11.08 -1.59 5.34
CA GLY A 83 11.17 -0.87 4.08
C GLY A 83 11.75 -1.68 2.92
N GLN A 84 11.96 -2.99 3.06
CA GLN A 84 12.56 -3.86 2.04
C GLN A 84 11.50 -4.43 1.10
N LEU A 85 11.83 -4.58 -0.19
CA LEU A 85 10.97 -5.22 -1.18
C LEU A 85 10.95 -6.75 -0.98
N GLU A 86 9.76 -7.32 -0.84
CA GLU A 86 9.53 -8.77 -0.80
C GLU A 86 8.71 -9.19 -2.02
N LEU A 87 9.31 -9.96 -2.91
CA LEU A 87 8.65 -10.51 -4.09
C LEU A 87 8.18 -11.94 -3.81
N SER A 88 6.86 -12.14 -3.85
CA SER A 88 6.19 -13.43 -3.80
C SER A 88 6.05 -14.03 -5.19
N VAL A 89 7.16 -14.13 -5.94
CA VAL A 89 7.14 -14.90 -7.19
C VAL A 89 7.06 -16.39 -6.85
N PRO A 90 6.15 -17.17 -7.48
CA PRO A 90 6.16 -18.61 -7.32
C PRO A 90 7.41 -19.20 -7.98
N ASN A 91 8.50 -19.27 -7.22
CA ASN A 91 9.66 -20.09 -7.57
C ASN A 91 9.30 -21.56 -7.33
N THR A 92 8.41 -22.12 -8.16
CA THR A 92 8.31 -23.57 -8.32
C THR A 92 9.32 -23.98 -9.38
N PRO A 93 10.48 -24.58 -9.02
CA PRO A 93 11.27 -25.29 -10.01
C PRO A 93 10.35 -26.35 -10.63
N VAL A 94 10.15 -26.26 -11.93
CA VAL A 94 9.29 -27.12 -12.74
C VAL A 94 9.73 -28.57 -12.53
N GLN A 95 9.05 -29.32 -11.67
CA GLN A 95 9.23 -30.76 -11.58
C GLN A 95 8.44 -31.43 -12.72
N PRO A 96 9.04 -32.35 -13.49
CA PRO A 96 8.36 -32.95 -14.64
C PRO A 96 7.15 -33.76 -14.18
N LEU A 97 6.00 -33.50 -14.81
CA LEU A 97 4.76 -34.28 -14.68
C LEU A 97 5.03 -35.77 -14.94
N GLY A 98 4.86 -36.60 -13.92
CA GLY A 98 4.70 -38.05 -14.07
C GLY A 98 3.28 -38.40 -14.51
N PRO A 99 3.06 -39.46 -15.31
CA PRO A 99 1.75 -39.71 -15.93
C PRO A 99 0.71 -40.22 -14.91
N ILE A 100 -0.44 -39.53 -14.84
CA ILE A 100 -1.65 -40.02 -14.16
C ILE A 100 -2.22 -41.16 -15.00
N ALA A 101 -2.19 -42.38 -14.46
CA ALA A 101 -2.92 -43.52 -14.99
C ALA A 101 -4.32 -43.58 -14.35
N TYR A 102 -5.32 -43.68 -15.22
CA TYR A 102 -6.75 -43.82 -14.95
C TYR A 102 -7.06 -44.97 -13.97
N GLN A 103 -7.91 -44.71 -12.98
CA GLN A 103 -8.72 -45.78 -12.38
C GLN A 103 -10.15 -45.25 -12.17
N ASP A 104 -10.95 -45.57 -13.17
CA ASP A 104 -12.39 -45.44 -13.30
C ASP A 104 -13.06 -46.52 -12.44
N LEU A 105 -13.91 -46.15 -11.47
CA LEU A 105 -14.96 -47.03 -10.91
C LEU A 105 -16.04 -46.17 -10.23
N TYR A 106 -17.11 -45.88 -10.96
CA TYR A 106 -18.43 -45.63 -10.37
C TYR A 106 -18.92 -46.91 -9.67
N PRO A 107 -19.64 -46.77 -8.54
CA PRO A 107 -21.02 -47.25 -8.56
C PRO A 107 -22.00 -46.21 -7.98
N ASP A 108 -23.01 -45.94 -8.77
CA ASP A 108 -24.28 -45.32 -8.41
C ASP A 108 -25.06 -46.24 -7.45
N SER A 109 -25.51 -45.71 -6.31
CA SER A 109 -26.62 -46.23 -5.50
C SER A 109 -27.02 -45.17 -4.47
N SER A 110 -28.17 -44.55 -4.72
CA SER A 110 -28.99 -43.81 -3.77
C SER A 110 -29.21 -44.59 -2.47
N GLU A 111 -29.11 -43.95 -1.29
CA GLU A 111 -30.04 -44.07 -0.15
C GLU A 111 -29.85 -42.89 0.82
N LEU A 112 -30.98 -42.36 1.30
CA LEU A 112 -31.12 -41.33 2.33
C LEU A 112 -31.00 -41.97 3.72
N ASP A 113 -30.34 -41.29 4.66
CA ASP A 113 -30.76 -41.01 6.05
C ASP A 113 -29.62 -40.94 7.10
N ASP A 114 -29.76 -39.91 7.93
CA ASP A 114 -29.33 -39.73 9.32
C ASP A 114 -27.86 -39.79 9.79
N GLN A 115 -27.37 -38.58 10.11
CA GLN A 115 -26.87 -38.17 11.44
C GLN A 115 -25.73 -38.98 12.11
N ARG A 116 -24.49 -38.42 12.12
CA ARG A 116 -23.66 -38.22 13.34
C ARG A 116 -22.48 -37.26 13.09
N VAL A 117 -22.42 -36.20 13.91
CA VAL A 117 -21.26 -35.31 14.13
C VAL A 117 -20.03 -36.07 14.65
N PRO A 118 -18.81 -35.55 14.38
CA PRO A 118 -17.89 -35.32 15.50
C PRO A 118 -17.10 -33.98 15.44
N ILE A 119 -17.29 -33.19 16.51
CA ILE A 119 -16.30 -32.54 17.39
C ILE A 119 -15.08 -31.79 16.77
N ALA A 120 -15.04 -30.47 17.02
CA ALA A 120 -13.92 -29.55 16.78
C ALA A 120 -12.68 -29.82 17.68
N PRO A 121 -11.54 -29.17 17.38
CA PRO A 121 -10.99 -28.26 18.39
C PRO A 121 -10.72 -26.86 17.84
N LEU A 122 -11.38 -25.89 18.49
CA LEU A 122 -11.04 -24.47 18.50
C LEU A 122 -9.71 -24.29 19.24
N LEU A 123 -8.75 -23.60 18.64
CA LEU A 123 -7.71 -22.90 19.41
C LEU A 123 -7.99 -21.41 19.34
N HIS A 124 -8.41 -20.91 20.50
CA HIS A 124 -8.43 -19.51 20.88
C HIS A 124 -6.99 -18.98 20.93
N SER A 125 -6.77 -17.75 20.48
CA SER A 125 -5.87 -16.85 21.20
C SER A 125 -6.35 -15.42 21.13
N SER A 126 -6.18 -14.76 22.26
CA SER A 126 -6.96 -13.67 22.83
C SER A 126 -6.48 -12.27 22.41
N SER A 127 -7.39 -11.31 22.44
CA SER A 127 -7.12 -9.85 22.35
C SER A 127 -7.48 -9.20 23.69
N GLU A 128 -6.57 -8.39 24.24
CA GLU A 128 -6.76 -7.28 25.19
C GLU A 128 -5.50 -6.39 25.04
N ASP A 129 -5.46 -5.06 25.08
CA ASP A 129 -6.40 -3.93 25.05
C ASP A 129 -5.53 -2.66 24.79
N THR A 130 -6.18 -1.52 24.55
CA THR A 130 -5.79 -0.12 24.78
C THR A 130 -5.01 0.69 23.73
N SER A 131 -5.73 1.73 23.26
CA SER A 131 -5.28 3.09 22.95
C SER A 131 -5.47 3.56 21.50
N ALA A 132 -6.70 4.02 21.24
CA ALA A 132 -7.07 5.20 20.46
C ALA A 132 -6.25 5.51 19.19
N GLN A 133 -6.81 5.16 18.02
CA GLN A 133 -6.47 5.82 16.77
C GLN A 133 -7.73 6.03 15.92
N VAL A 134 -7.97 7.29 15.57
CA VAL A 134 -8.90 7.72 14.52
C VAL A 134 -8.28 7.29 13.20
N THR A 135 -8.75 6.18 12.65
CA THR A 135 -8.32 5.71 11.33
C THR A 135 -9.55 5.22 10.58
N SER A 136 -9.86 5.89 9.47
CA SER A 136 -10.81 5.40 8.47
C SER A 136 -10.44 3.96 8.10
N PRO A 137 -11.32 2.95 8.24
CA PRO A 137 -10.93 1.59 7.91
C PRO A 137 -11.02 1.35 6.40
N SER A 138 -9.98 0.66 5.91
CA SER A 138 -9.85 0.04 4.60
C SER A 138 -11.12 -0.69 4.16
N LEU A 139 -11.51 -0.48 2.91
CA LEU A 139 -12.56 -1.23 2.23
C LEU A 139 -11.95 -2.46 1.54
N VAL A 140 -11.82 -3.58 2.26
CA VAL A 140 -11.74 -4.90 1.62
C VAL A 140 -12.47 -5.96 2.47
N SER A 141 -13.58 -6.48 1.95
CA SER A 141 -13.98 -7.87 2.13
C SER A 141 -15.15 -8.21 1.22
N GLU A 142 -14.86 -9.00 0.19
CA GLU A 142 -15.82 -9.80 -0.56
C GLU A 142 -16.46 -10.84 0.37
N VAL A 143 -17.73 -10.64 0.71
CA VAL A 143 -18.69 -11.71 0.95
C VAL A 143 -20.05 -11.19 0.48
N MET A 144 -20.68 -11.98 -0.37
CA MET A 144 -21.99 -11.73 -0.97
C MET A 144 -23.01 -11.23 0.06
N GLY A 145 -23.45 -9.97 -0.08
CA GLY A 145 -24.69 -9.48 0.53
C GLY A 145 -24.60 -8.67 1.82
N MET A 146 -23.43 -8.24 2.31
CA MET A 146 -23.35 -7.36 3.48
C MET A 146 -23.27 -5.88 3.07
N PRO A 147 -24.12 -4.96 3.60
CA PRO A 147 -23.90 -3.53 3.41
C PRO A 147 -22.56 -3.13 4.03
N PRO A 148 -21.85 -2.12 3.48
CA PRO A 148 -20.59 -1.66 4.07
C PRO A 148 -20.81 -1.37 5.55
N ILE A 149 -19.80 -1.64 6.40
CA ILE A 149 -19.83 -1.37 7.84
C ILE A 149 -19.95 0.15 8.04
N THR A 150 -21.17 0.62 7.88
CA THR A 150 -21.60 1.98 8.14
C THR A 150 -22.39 1.84 9.42
N THR A 151 -21.90 2.45 10.49
CA THR A 151 -22.81 2.67 11.62
C THR A 151 -24.00 3.48 11.08
N PRO A 152 -25.22 3.26 11.57
CA PRO A 152 -26.38 4.03 11.12
C PRO A 152 -26.17 5.55 11.29
N THR A 153 -25.29 5.94 12.20
CA THR A 153 -24.82 7.32 12.38
C THR A 153 -23.97 7.80 11.21
N TYR A 154 -22.98 7.02 10.76
CA TYR A 154 -22.13 7.38 9.62
C TYR A 154 -22.94 7.51 8.32
N ALA A 155 -23.85 6.58 8.04
CA ALA A 155 -24.68 6.64 6.85
C ALA A 155 -25.55 7.91 6.79
N LYS A 156 -26.07 8.36 7.94
CA LYS A 156 -26.86 9.59 8.06
C LYS A 156 -26.01 10.83 7.81
N GLU A 157 -24.83 10.92 8.43
CA GLU A 157 -23.91 12.06 8.25
C GLU A 157 -23.38 12.12 6.82
N PHE A 158 -23.02 10.98 6.23
CA PHE A 158 -22.60 10.88 4.84
C PHE A 158 -23.68 11.43 3.90
N LYS A 159 -24.94 10.96 4.05
CA LYS A 159 -26.04 11.45 3.23
C LYS A 159 -26.24 12.97 3.37
N LYS A 160 -26.17 13.49 4.60
CA LYS A 160 -26.29 14.93 4.89
C LYS A 160 -25.19 15.75 4.21
N VAL A 161 -23.96 15.26 4.21
CA VAL A 161 -22.83 15.92 3.53
C VAL A 161 -23.02 15.92 2.01
N ILE A 162 -23.45 14.80 1.42
CA ILE A 162 -23.71 14.70 -0.02
C ILE A 162 -24.88 15.62 -0.44
N GLU A 163 -25.97 15.65 0.31
CA GLU A 163 -27.11 16.54 0.08
C GLU A 163 -26.69 18.03 0.15
N ALA A 164 -25.89 18.39 1.16
CA ALA A 164 -25.35 19.75 1.31
C ALA A 164 -24.42 20.14 0.15
N ALA A 165 -23.54 19.23 -0.29
CA ALA A 165 -22.62 19.45 -1.40
C ALA A 165 -23.35 19.52 -2.76
N ALA A 166 -24.44 18.77 -2.92
CA ALA A 166 -25.25 18.77 -4.12
C ALA A 166 -25.96 20.11 -4.35
N ARG A 167 -26.22 20.91 -3.30
CA ARG A 167 -26.88 22.24 -3.39
C ARG A 167 -28.18 22.19 -4.22
N GLY A 168 -28.98 21.15 -4.02
CA GLY A 168 -30.24 20.94 -4.74
C GLY A 168 -30.13 20.28 -6.13
N ARG A 169 -28.93 19.87 -6.56
CA ARG A 169 -28.74 19.06 -7.78
C ARG A 169 -29.20 17.62 -7.55
N GLN A 170 -29.60 16.94 -8.62
CA GLN A 170 -29.90 15.51 -8.59
C GLN A 170 -28.67 14.71 -8.17
N ILE A 171 -28.87 13.77 -7.25
CA ILE A 171 -27.83 12.85 -6.78
C ILE A 171 -28.16 11.47 -7.34
N CYS A 172 -27.21 10.88 -8.05
CA CYS A 172 -27.31 9.52 -8.56
C CYS A 172 -26.17 8.69 -7.97
N THR A 173 -26.49 7.50 -7.48
CA THR A 173 -25.49 6.53 -7.03
C THR A 173 -25.22 5.57 -8.17
N VAL A 174 -23.97 5.54 -8.64
CA VAL A 174 -23.50 4.58 -9.65
C VAL A 174 -22.57 3.60 -8.96
N GLN A 175 -22.84 2.30 -9.10
CA GLN A 175 -21.95 1.24 -8.67
C GLN A 175 -21.19 0.72 -9.88
N LEU A 176 -19.87 0.76 -9.81
CA LEU A 176 -18.99 0.24 -10.85
C LEU A 176 -18.23 -0.96 -10.28
N TYR A 177 -18.16 -2.03 -11.05
CA TYR A 177 -17.37 -3.21 -10.72
C TYR A 177 -16.01 -3.13 -11.42
N LYS A 178 -14.93 -3.42 -10.69
CA LYS A 178 -13.56 -3.42 -11.21
C LYS A 178 -13.07 -4.87 -11.33
N PRO A 179 -13.03 -5.45 -12.54
CA PRO A 179 -12.34 -6.72 -12.78
C PRO A 179 -10.85 -6.65 -12.40
N GLU A 180 -10.29 -7.78 -11.99
CA GLU A 180 -8.87 -7.89 -11.69
C GLU A 180 -7.99 -7.46 -12.89
N GLY A 181 -6.91 -6.74 -12.61
CA GLY A 181 -6.00 -6.22 -13.65
C GLY A 181 -6.55 -5.07 -14.50
N THR A 182 -7.77 -4.58 -14.27
CA THR A 182 -8.37 -3.48 -15.04
C THR A 182 -8.51 -2.19 -14.24
N SER A 183 -8.85 -1.08 -14.90
CA SER A 183 -9.17 0.20 -14.24
C SER A 183 -10.63 0.58 -14.48
N LEU A 184 -11.18 1.47 -13.64
CA LEU A 184 -12.54 1.98 -13.82
C LEU A 184 -12.67 2.89 -15.06
N GLY A 185 -11.57 3.27 -15.72
CA GLY A 185 -11.61 4.07 -16.94
C GLY A 185 -12.00 5.53 -16.72
N PHE A 186 -11.68 6.13 -15.57
CA PHE A 186 -11.78 7.58 -15.38
C PHE A 186 -10.61 8.11 -14.55
N SER A 187 -10.26 9.38 -14.78
CA SER A 187 -9.20 10.10 -14.08
C SER A 187 -9.81 11.15 -13.16
N VAL A 188 -9.17 11.39 -12.01
CA VAL A 188 -9.60 12.42 -11.05
C VAL A 188 -8.49 13.44 -10.81
N VAL A 189 -8.89 14.68 -10.53
CA VAL A 189 -8.00 15.77 -10.14
C VAL A 189 -8.50 16.43 -8.86
N GLY A 190 -7.57 16.76 -7.96
CA GLY A 190 -7.83 17.62 -6.81
C GLY A 190 -7.69 19.08 -7.21
N LEU A 191 -8.74 19.87 -7.08
CA LEU A 191 -8.66 21.32 -7.30
C LEU A 191 -8.38 22.03 -5.99
N ARG A 192 -7.37 22.91 -6.01
CA ARG A 192 -7.03 23.79 -4.89
C ARG A 192 -6.90 25.22 -5.40
N SER A 193 -7.64 26.14 -4.79
CA SER A 193 -7.57 27.57 -5.06
C SER A 193 -6.83 28.27 -3.92
N LYS A 194 -5.95 29.21 -4.24
CA LYS A 194 -5.22 29.99 -3.23
C LYS A 194 -6.16 30.80 -2.33
N ASP A 195 -7.26 31.29 -2.89
CA ASP A 195 -8.22 32.15 -2.19
C ASP A 195 -9.35 31.37 -1.51
N LYS A 196 -9.62 30.14 -1.96
CA LYS A 196 -10.78 29.33 -1.52
C LYS A 196 -10.42 27.97 -0.89
N GLY A 197 -9.14 27.66 -0.77
CA GLY A 197 -8.67 26.38 -0.23
C GLY A 197 -8.95 25.20 -1.15
N GLU A 198 -9.15 24.02 -0.57
CA GLU A 198 -9.46 22.79 -1.29
C GLU A 198 -10.89 22.84 -1.84
N LEU A 199 -11.02 22.79 -3.16
CA LEU A 199 -12.30 22.88 -3.89
C LEU A 199 -12.95 21.51 -4.09
N GLY A 200 -12.24 20.43 -3.78
CA GLY A 200 -12.71 19.05 -3.88
C GLY A 200 -12.05 18.25 -5.01
N ILE A 201 -12.59 17.07 -5.24
CA ILE A 201 -12.13 16.10 -6.24
C ILE A 201 -13.08 16.14 -7.44
N PHE A 202 -12.52 16.22 -8.64
CA PHE A 202 -13.26 16.34 -9.89
C PHE A 202 -12.83 15.25 -10.87
N LEU A 203 -13.76 14.81 -11.71
CA LEU A 203 -13.43 13.97 -12.86
C LEU A 203 -12.71 14.82 -13.89
N GLN A 204 -11.54 14.35 -14.32
CA GLN A 204 -10.74 14.99 -15.36
C GLN A 204 -11.09 14.43 -16.74
N GLU A 205 -11.14 13.11 -16.85
CA GLU A 205 -11.33 12.42 -18.11
C GLU A 205 -12.06 11.09 -17.88
N ILE A 206 -12.88 10.70 -18.84
CA ILE A 206 -13.49 9.36 -18.90
C ILE A 206 -12.94 8.71 -20.16
N GLN A 207 -12.35 7.53 -20.00
CA GLN A 207 -11.76 6.78 -21.09
C GLN A 207 -12.89 6.23 -21.98
N PRO A 208 -12.88 6.51 -23.29
CA PRO A 208 -13.80 5.88 -24.22
C PRO A 208 -13.57 4.36 -24.16
N ASN A 209 -14.65 3.61 -23.93
CA ASN A 209 -14.65 2.16 -23.76
C ASN A 209 -14.11 1.66 -22.39
N GLY A 210 -13.81 2.56 -21.45
CA GLY A 210 -13.51 2.22 -20.06
C GLY A 210 -14.76 1.95 -19.24
N ILE A 211 -14.63 1.31 -18.07
CA ILE A 211 -15.76 0.88 -17.21
C ILE A 211 -16.74 2.01 -16.83
N ALA A 212 -16.27 3.23 -16.70
CA ALA A 212 -17.11 4.40 -16.44
C ALA A 212 -17.62 5.11 -17.70
N GLY A 213 -17.07 4.78 -18.88
CA GLY A 213 -17.40 5.40 -20.17
C GLY A 213 -18.20 4.50 -21.11
N TRP A 214 -18.82 3.44 -20.59
CA TRP A 214 -19.69 2.52 -21.35
C TRP A 214 -20.91 3.23 -21.92
#